data_AF-A0A2V8BXX4-F1
#
_entry.id   AF-A0A2V8BXX4-F1
#
_cell.length_a   1.000
_cell.length_b   1.000
_cell.length_c   1.000
_cell.angle_alpha   90.00
_cell.angle_beta   90.00
_cell.angle_gamma   90.00
#
_symmetry.space_group_name_H-M   'P 1'
#
loop_
_entity.id
_entity.type
_entity.pdbx_description
1 polymer ?
#
loop_
_entity_poly.entity_id
_entity_poly.type
_entity_poly.pdbx_seq_one_letter_code
_entity_poly.pdbx_strand_id
1 'polypeptide(L)'
;PGSHLNRSVQDVDGAVLVVSQFTLAGDCRKGRRPSFDAAAPSDIARPLYEAVVRDLQANGLTVATGEFQAMMQVALVNDGPVTLLLDSRRQF
;
A
#
# COMPACT_ATOMS: atom_id res chain seq x y z
N PRO A 1 3.37 -30.81 8.78
CA PRO A 1 3.97 -29.65 8.06
C PRO A 1 2.96 -28.50 8.04
N GLY A 2 3.08 -27.56 8.99
CA GLY A 2 2.11 -26.49 9.20
C GLY A 2 2.17 -25.44 8.09
N SER A 3 1.04 -25.15 7.44
CA SER A 3 0.97 -24.06 6.46
C SER A 3 0.95 -22.72 7.20
N HIS A 4 2.11 -22.09 7.32
CA HIS A 4 2.18 -20.69 7.71
C HIS A 4 1.83 -19.85 6.46
N LEU A 5 0.94 -18.85 6.56
CA LEU A 5 0.38 -18.02 5.46
C LEU A 5 -0.82 -18.60 4.69
N ASN A 6 -1.82 -19.13 5.38
CA ASN A 6 -3.06 -19.66 4.78
C ASN A 6 -4.33 -18.90 5.17
N ARG A 7 -4.21 -17.80 5.92
CA ARG A 7 -5.32 -16.94 6.33
C ARG A 7 -5.07 -15.52 5.84
N SER A 8 -6.11 -14.94 5.26
CA SER A 8 -6.14 -13.52 4.89
C SER A 8 -6.38 -12.64 6.12
N VAL A 9 -6.28 -11.33 5.92
CA VAL A 9 -6.64 -10.34 6.96
C VAL A 9 -8.12 -10.42 7.36
N GLN A 10 -9.00 -10.81 6.43
CA GLN A 10 -10.43 -11.03 6.73
C GLN A 10 -10.64 -12.26 7.61
N ASP A 11 -9.92 -13.37 7.34
CA ASP A 11 -10.08 -14.64 8.07
C ASP A 11 -9.66 -14.56 9.55
N VAL A 12 -8.96 -13.48 9.94
CA VAL A 12 -8.46 -13.24 11.29
C VAL A 12 -9.08 -12.01 11.94
N ASP A 13 -10.14 -11.44 11.34
CA ASP A 13 -10.79 -10.21 11.79
C ASP A 13 -9.79 -9.05 12.00
N GLY A 14 -8.78 -8.98 11.13
CA GLY A 14 -7.74 -7.97 11.17
C GLY A 14 -8.20 -6.62 10.60
N ALA A 15 -7.33 -5.62 10.75
CA ALA A 15 -7.54 -4.28 10.20
C ALA A 15 -6.43 -3.90 9.20
N VAL A 16 -6.74 -2.96 8.32
CA VAL A 16 -5.83 -2.45 7.30
C VAL A 16 -5.54 -0.97 7.55
N LEU A 17 -4.27 -0.56 7.48
CA LEU A 17 -3.85 0.84 7.42
C LEU A 17 -3.39 1.16 5.98
N VAL A 18 -4.09 2.08 5.31
CA VAL A 18 -3.77 2.49 3.94
C VAL A 18 -3.08 3.86 3.94
N VAL A 19 -1.81 3.89 3.56
CA VAL A 19 -1.00 5.12 3.42
C VAL A 19 -0.60 5.29 1.95
N SER A 20 -0.89 6.46 1.37
CA SER A 20 -0.48 6.77 0.00
C SER A 20 1.05 6.91 -0.11
N GLN A 21 1.70 6.17 -1.02
CA GLN A 21 3.16 6.17 -1.17
C GLN A 21 3.60 6.24 -2.65
N PHE A 22 3.72 7.45 -3.20
CA PHE A 22 4.12 7.63 -4.60
C PHE A 22 5.54 7.13 -4.91
N THR A 23 6.43 7.09 -3.90
CA THR A 23 7.83 6.72 -4.11
C THR A 23 8.02 5.25 -4.50
N LEU A 24 7.00 4.40 -4.35
CA LEU A 24 7.00 3.02 -4.86
C LEU A 24 7.09 2.98 -6.39
N ALA A 25 6.68 4.04 -7.08
CA ALA A 25 6.85 4.20 -8.53
C ALA A 25 8.20 4.82 -8.92
N GLY A 26 9.15 4.89 -7.98
CA GLY A 26 10.48 5.46 -8.21
C GLY A 26 11.39 4.57 -9.07
N ASP A 27 12.00 5.14 -10.11
CA ASP A 27 13.05 4.49 -10.90
C ASP A 27 14.44 4.99 -10.47
N CYS A 28 15.23 4.08 -9.91
CA CYS A 28 16.60 4.32 -9.44
C CYS A 28 17.69 3.82 -10.40
N ARG A 29 17.35 3.33 -11.60
CA ARG A 29 18.33 2.68 -12.50
C ARG A 29 19.36 3.64 -13.11
N LYS A 30 19.04 4.95 -13.17
CA LYS A 30 19.87 5.97 -13.84
C LYS A 30 20.80 6.76 -12.91
N GLY A 31 20.85 6.45 -11.61
CA GLY A 31 21.73 7.15 -10.66
C GLY A 31 21.21 7.14 -9.22
N ARG A 32 21.76 8.02 -8.38
CA ARG A 32 21.43 8.11 -6.94
C ARG A 32 20.12 8.84 -6.63
N ARG A 33 19.60 9.63 -7.58
CA ARG A 33 18.33 10.35 -7.44
C ARG A 33 17.23 9.57 -8.17
N PRO A 34 16.18 9.09 -7.46
CA PRO A 34 15.05 8.45 -8.12
C PRO A 34 14.31 9.43 -9.04
N SER A 35 13.85 8.94 -10.19
CA SER A 35 12.80 9.60 -10.98
C SER A 35 11.44 9.04 -10.57
N PHE A 36 10.39 9.87 -10.62
CA PHE A 36 9.01 9.46 -10.31
C PHE A 36 8.06 9.70 -11.50
N ASP A 37 8.59 9.73 -12.72
CA ASP A 37 7.81 9.99 -13.94
C ASP A 37 6.68 8.95 -14.16
N ALA A 38 6.81 7.76 -13.59
CA ALA A 38 5.80 6.70 -13.65
C ALA A 38 4.70 6.85 -12.59
N ALA A 39 4.84 7.77 -11.62
CA ALA A 39 3.81 8.04 -10.62
C ALA A 39 2.69 8.87 -11.25
N ALA A 40 1.45 8.53 -10.93
CA ALA A 40 0.30 9.32 -11.36
C ALA A 40 0.33 10.72 -10.71
N PRO A 41 -0.06 11.79 -11.44
CA PRO A 41 -0.28 13.11 -10.87
C PRO A 41 -1.35 13.07 -9.76
N SER A 42 -1.34 14.04 -8.85
CA SER A 42 -2.15 14.00 -7.63
C SER A 42 -3.66 14.03 -7.84
N ASP A 43 -4.12 14.69 -8.90
CA ASP A 43 -5.52 14.77 -9.31
C ASP A 43 -6.07 13.42 -9.79
N ILE A 44 -5.20 12.57 -10.35
CA ILE A 44 -5.52 11.18 -10.70
C ILE A 44 -5.29 10.23 -9.51
N ALA A 45 -4.19 10.42 -8.77
CA ALA A 45 -3.79 9.52 -7.70
C ALA A 45 -4.74 9.57 -6.47
N ARG A 46 -5.28 10.75 -6.13
CA ARG A 46 -6.19 10.90 -4.98
C ARG A 46 -7.50 10.10 -5.17
N PRO A 47 -8.25 10.24 -6.29
CA PRO A 47 -9.43 9.42 -6.53
C PRO A 47 -9.16 7.91 -6.53
N LEU A 48 -8.00 7.48 -7.06
CA LEU A 48 -7.59 6.07 -7.05
C LEU A 48 -7.28 5.56 -5.64
N TYR A 49 -6.56 6.36 -4.84
CA TYR A 49 -6.31 6.06 -3.42
C TYR A 49 -7.61 5.91 -2.64
N GLU A 50 -8.53 6.87 -2.80
CA GLU A 50 -9.83 6.84 -2.14
C GLU A 50 -10.70 5.67 -2.61
N ALA A 51 -10.59 5.27 -3.89
CA ALA A 51 -11.28 4.10 -4.41
C ALA A 51 -10.80 2.81 -3.72
N VAL A 52 -9.49 2.63 -3.56
CA VAL A 52 -8.94 1.48 -2.82
C VAL A 52 -9.46 1.43 -1.38
N VAL A 53 -9.48 2.58 -0.68
CA VAL A 53 -10.02 2.66 0.68
C VAL A 53 -11.49 2.26 0.72
N ARG A 54 -12.31 2.81 -0.18
CA ARG A 54 -13.74 2.48 -0.28
C ARG A 54 -13.98 1.00 -0.58
N ASP A 55 -13.22 0.43 -1.51
CA ASP A 55 -13.37 -0.97 -1.91
C ASP A 55 -13.00 -1.91 -0.76
N LEU A 56 -11.94 -1.63 -0.01
CA LEU A 56 -11.58 -2.42 1.18
C LEU A 56 -12.66 -2.35 2.26
N GLN A 57 -13.20 -1.16 2.53
CA GLN A 57 -14.30 -0.98 3.49
C GLN A 57 -15.57 -1.70 3.04
N ALA A 58 -15.91 -1.64 1.74
CA ALA A 58 -17.07 -2.33 1.17
C ALA A 58 -16.96 -3.86 1.28
N ASN A 59 -15.74 -4.39 1.32
CA ASN A 59 -15.45 -5.80 1.58
C ASN A 59 -15.43 -6.15 3.09
N GLY A 60 -15.95 -5.28 3.96
CA GLY A 60 -16.14 -5.57 5.38
C GLY A 60 -14.90 -5.41 6.25
N LEU A 61 -13.81 -4.85 5.72
CA LEU A 61 -12.58 -4.63 6.50
C LEU A 61 -12.67 -3.37 7.35
N THR A 62 -12.08 -3.44 8.54
CA THR A 62 -11.78 -2.22 9.33
C THR A 62 -10.58 -1.54 8.69
N VAL A 63 -10.77 -0.31 8.19
CA VAL A 63 -9.74 0.43 7.45
C VAL A 63 -9.44 1.76 8.13
N ALA A 64 -8.17 1.96 8.49
CA ALA A 64 -7.60 3.25 8.87
C ALA A 64 -6.82 3.84 7.68
N THR A 65 -6.65 5.16 7.67
CA THR A 65 -5.95 5.88 6.61
C THR A 65 -4.92 6.85 7.18
N GLY A 66 -3.89 7.15 6.38
CA GLY A 66 -3.10 8.36 6.57
C GLY A 66 -3.78 9.58 5.93
N GLU A 67 -3.02 10.66 5.78
CA GLU A 67 -3.48 11.86 5.07
C GLU A 67 -2.74 12.01 3.73
N PHE A 68 -3.50 11.97 2.63
CA PHE A 68 -2.93 12.07 1.28
C PHE A 68 -2.24 13.43 1.07
N GLN A 69 -1.01 13.42 0.56
CA GLN A 69 -0.12 14.59 0.39
C GLN A 69 0.40 15.23 1.68
N ALA A 70 0.16 14.64 2.86
CA ALA A 70 0.78 15.09 4.10
C ALA A 70 2.15 14.41 4.31
N MET A 71 3.07 15.13 4.95
CA MET A 71 4.26 14.51 5.52
C MET A 71 3.85 13.75 6.78
N MET A 72 4.15 12.45 6.84
CA MET A 72 3.70 11.58 7.92
C MET A 72 4.86 10.82 8.56
N GLN A 73 4.73 10.54 9.85
CA GLN A 73 5.51 9.51 10.54
C GLN A 73 4.61 8.30 10.75
N VAL A 74 4.90 7.20 10.05
CA VAL A 74 4.11 5.96 10.13
C VAL A 74 4.85 4.97 11.01
N ALA A 75 4.27 4.65 12.16
CA ALA A 75 4.78 3.61 13.06
C ALA A 75 4.15 2.26 12.72
N LEU A 76 4.97 1.21 12.71
CA LEU A 76 4.49 -0.18 12.64
C LEU A 76 5.39 -1.11 13.45
N VAL A 77 4.80 -2.22 13.90
CA VAL A 77 5.53 -3.42 14.32
C VAL A 77 5.30 -4.47 13.26
N ASN A 78 6.37 -4.91 12.58
CA ASN A 78 6.28 -5.94 11.54
C ASN A 78 6.45 -7.32 12.19
N ASP A 79 5.34 -7.97 12.50
CA ASP A 79 5.33 -9.30 13.12
C ASP A 79 5.65 -10.39 12.06
N GLY A 80 6.74 -11.12 12.26
CA GLY A 80 7.32 -12.06 11.30
C GLY A 80 8.84 -11.88 11.15
N PRO A 81 9.34 -10.87 10.40
CA PRO A 81 8.58 -9.93 9.58
C PRO A 81 8.14 -10.54 8.25
N VAL A 82 6.95 -10.16 7.77
CA VAL A 82 6.43 -10.55 6.46
C VAL A 82 6.20 -9.28 5.64
N THR A 83 6.79 -9.22 4.45
CA THR A 83 6.60 -8.11 3.51
C THR A 83 6.31 -8.67 2.13
N LEU A 84 5.18 -8.27 1.55
CA LEU A 84 4.76 -8.67 0.21
C LEU A 84 4.66 -7.43 -0.68
N LEU A 85 5.19 -7.53 -1.89
CA LEU A 85 5.02 -6.51 -2.92
C LEU A 85 3.98 -7.00 -3.93
N LEU A 86 3.01 -6.14 -4.24
CA LEU A 86 1.95 -6.42 -5.20
C LEU A 86 1.92 -5.30 -6.24
N ASP A 87 1.91 -5.67 -7.52
CA ASP A 87 1.71 -4.76 -8.64
C ASP A 87 0.63 -5.32 -9.57
N SER A 88 -0.44 -4.56 -9.75
CA SER A 88 -1.55 -4.92 -10.64
C SER A 88 -1.12 -5.08 -12.10
N ARG A 89 0.00 -4.45 -12.50
CA ARG A 89 0.60 -4.57 -13.83
C ARG A 89 1.71 -5.61 -13.92
N ARG A 90 2.12 -6.22 -12.78
CA ARG A 90 3.15 -7.26 -12.69
C ARG A 90 4.48 -6.85 -13.36
N GLN A 91 4.94 -5.62 -13.11
CA GLN A 91 6.15 -5.04 -13.73
C GLN A 91 7.45 -5.40 -13.01
N PHE A 92 7.36 -6.04 -11.86
CA PHE A 92 8.46 -6.63 -11.12
C PHE A 92 8.06 -8.02 -10.61
#